data_AF-A0A420E0L7-F1
#
_entry.id   AF-A0A420E0L7-F1
#
_cell.length_a   1.000
_cell.length_b   1.000
_cell.length_c   1.000
_cell.angle_alpha   90.00
_cell.angle_beta   90.00
_cell.angle_gamma   90.00
#
_symmetry.space_group_name_H-M   'P 1'
#
loop_
_entity.id
_entity.type
_entity.pdbx_description
1 polymer ?
#
loop_
_entity_poly.entity_id
_entity_poly.type
_entity_poly.pdbx_seq_one_letter_code
_entity_poly.pdbx_strand_id
1 'polypeptide(L)'
;MKIRELKRKLVVLLTIFSVVFSFAQTDCELKWSRFTKDIDVTTDIGKALVTAIDENPETITSWWVFDTVGEDALRTNLEELSFVTTHLKTKNKTAEVIVDEIKNAGGYVNWKNLVKKGAKVFKTFSKPIEFGGDIVKNAGKKLNIIGRVNPSGSMGTKRLFNALKRQGIEESEMTGLFKPMPTEWVDMKVIDMNTKYWKEINAPHIDDVIANGGDIRFIHDPRLVRNQYNLVNDMSDKNPFKAKCIKEGLTKIKTFMSMEYDYLVSKGYTLLDNGLMVKK
;
A
#
# COMPACT_ATOMS: atom_id res chain seq x y z
N MET A 1 -15.61 -10.83 -7.62
CA MET A 1 -15.41 -12.28 -7.38
C MET A 1 -14.76 -12.47 -6.03
N LYS A 2 -15.30 -13.33 -5.14
CA LYS A 2 -14.76 -13.48 -3.77
C LYS A 2 -13.40 -14.20 -3.82
N ILE A 3 -12.42 -13.75 -3.06
CA ILE A 3 -11.04 -14.30 -3.01
C ILE A 3 -11.00 -15.84 -2.87
N ARG A 4 -11.99 -16.41 -2.17
CA ARG A 4 -12.12 -17.86 -1.94
C ARG A 4 -12.46 -18.65 -3.22
N GLU A 5 -13.22 -18.04 -4.11
CA GLU A 5 -13.64 -18.61 -5.39
C GLU A 5 -12.50 -18.57 -6.40
N LEU A 6 -11.73 -17.47 -6.37
CA LEU A 6 -10.47 -17.28 -7.09
C LEU A 6 -9.44 -18.36 -6.70
N LYS A 7 -9.29 -18.63 -5.39
CA LYS A 7 -8.38 -19.67 -4.88
C LYS A 7 -8.75 -21.09 -5.34
N ARG A 8 -10.03 -21.43 -5.48
CA ARG A 8 -10.46 -22.76 -5.96
C ARG A 8 -10.20 -22.93 -7.45
N LYS A 9 -10.58 -21.93 -8.26
CA LYS A 9 -10.31 -21.93 -9.71
C LYS A 9 -8.81 -22.00 -10.02
N LEU A 10 -8.01 -21.42 -9.13
CA LEU A 10 -6.57 -21.44 -9.21
C LEU A 10 -5.93 -22.80 -8.89
N VAL A 11 -6.42 -23.52 -7.87
CA VAL A 11 -5.92 -24.87 -7.56
C VAL A 11 -6.15 -25.80 -8.75
N VAL A 12 -7.29 -25.65 -9.43
CA VAL A 12 -7.56 -26.36 -10.68
C VAL A 12 -6.53 -25.96 -11.73
N LEU A 13 -6.35 -24.66 -12.01
CA LEU A 13 -5.37 -24.12 -12.98
C LEU A 13 -3.92 -24.57 -12.71
N LEU A 14 -3.48 -24.57 -11.45
CA LEU A 14 -2.17 -25.04 -11.03
C LEU A 14 -2.01 -26.55 -11.23
N THR A 15 -3.09 -27.32 -11.06
CA THR A 15 -3.11 -28.76 -11.38
C THR A 15 -3.02 -28.99 -12.90
N ILE A 16 -3.68 -28.15 -13.72
CA ILE A 16 -3.53 -28.18 -15.19
C ILE A 16 -2.08 -27.94 -15.58
N PHE A 17 -1.46 -26.89 -15.03
CA PHE A 17 -0.08 -26.54 -15.36
C PHE A 17 0.93 -27.59 -14.88
N SER A 18 0.80 -28.12 -13.66
CA SER A 18 1.74 -29.13 -13.16
C SER A 18 1.62 -30.48 -13.87
N VAL A 19 0.44 -30.85 -14.37
CA VAL A 19 0.27 -32.07 -15.19
C VAL A 19 0.81 -31.85 -16.60
N VAL A 20 0.54 -30.69 -17.24
CA VAL A 20 0.94 -30.42 -18.63
C VAL A 20 2.44 -30.11 -18.78
N PHE A 21 3.06 -29.40 -17.82
CA PHE A 21 4.49 -29.07 -17.87
C PHE A 21 5.43 -30.23 -17.51
N SER A 22 4.89 -31.36 -17.04
CA SER A 22 5.69 -32.58 -16.94
C SER A 22 6.00 -33.21 -18.31
N PHE A 23 5.32 -32.79 -19.39
CA PHE A 23 5.38 -33.46 -20.70
C PHE A 23 5.87 -32.63 -21.90
N ALA A 24 5.99 -31.30 -21.83
CA ALA A 24 6.35 -30.50 -23.02
C ALA A 24 7.56 -29.60 -22.77
N GLN A 25 8.74 -30.08 -23.19
CA GLN A 25 9.90 -29.25 -23.48
C GLN A 25 9.75 -28.58 -24.86
N THR A 26 10.26 -27.35 -24.97
CA THR A 26 10.64 -26.59 -26.17
C THR A 26 9.53 -25.96 -27.05
N ASP A 27 9.74 -24.66 -27.29
CA ASP A 27 9.28 -23.78 -28.37
C ASP A 27 7.90 -24.08 -28.96
N CYS A 28 6.90 -23.26 -28.61
CA CYS A 28 5.57 -23.39 -29.21
C CYS A 28 4.93 -22.05 -29.58
N GLU A 29 4.71 -21.90 -30.88
CA GLU A 29 3.69 -21.04 -31.49
C GLU A 29 2.33 -21.24 -30.80
N LEU A 30 1.63 -20.13 -30.55
CA LEU A 30 0.20 -20.04 -30.19
C LEU A 30 -0.65 -21.16 -30.79
N LYS A 31 -0.93 -22.25 -30.05
CA LYS A 31 -1.92 -23.25 -30.48
C LYS A 31 -2.78 -23.75 -29.32
N TRP A 32 -3.79 -22.94 -28.98
CA TRP A 32 -5.03 -23.32 -28.29
C TRP A 32 -5.62 -24.66 -28.81
N SER A 33 -5.41 -24.96 -30.09
CA SER A 33 -5.80 -26.22 -30.74
C SER A 33 -5.02 -27.47 -30.29
N ARG A 34 -3.88 -27.30 -29.61
CA ARG A 34 -3.10 -28.42 -29.05
C ARG A 34 -3.62 -28.80 -27.66
N PHE A 35 -3.96 -27.81 -26.83
CA PHE A 35 -4.61 -28.02 -25.53
C PHE A 35 -5.90 -28.84 -25.67
N THR A 36 -6.77 -28.53 -26.63
CA THR A 36 -8.00 -29.32 -26.87
C THR A 36 -7.75 -30.69 -27.50
N LYS A 37 -6.60 -30.91 -28.15
CA LYS A 37 -6.24 -32.21 -28.74
C LYS A 37 -5.67 -33.21 -27.73
N ASP A 38 -4.96 -32.72 -26.71
CA ASP A 38 -4.26 -33.57 -25.74
C ASP A 38 -5.09 -33.86 -24.47
N ILE A 39 -6.29 -33.27 -24.35
CA ILE A 39 -7.22 -33.52 -23.25
C ILE A 39 -8.21 -34.61 -23.65
N ASP A 40 -8.26 -35.72 -22.89
CA ASP A 40 -9.31 -36.72 -23.04
C ASP A 40 -10.64 -36.21 -22.45
N VAL A 41 -11.43 -35.56 -23.31
CA VAL A 41 -12.75 -34.98 -23.00
C VAL A 41 -13.83 -36.02 -22.67
N THR A 42 -13.53 -37.32 -22.77
CA THR A 42 -14.48 -38.37 -22.39
C THR A 42 -14.49 -38.61 -20.89
N THR A 43 -13.39 -38.28 -20.20
CA THR A 43 -13.24 -38.39 -18.74
C THR A 43 -13.84 -37.21 -18.00
N ASP A 44 -14.31 -37.41 -16.76
CA ASP A 44 -14.85 -36.32 -15.94
C ASP A 44 -13.82 -35.26 -15.61
N ILE A 45 -12.55 -35.67 -15.47
CA ILE A 45 -11.42 -34.75 -15.29
C ILE A 45 -11.21 -33.92 -16.55
N GLY A 46 -11.18 -34.54 -17.73
CA GLY A 46 -11.02 -33.84 -19.00
C GLY A 46 -12.17 -32.88 -19.30
N LYS A 47 -13.42 -33.26 -19.00
CA LYS A 47 -14.58 -32.35 -19.10
C LYS A 47 -14.44 -31.15 -18.18
N ALA A 48 -14.10 -31.37 -16.91
CA ALA A 48 -13.89 -30.29 -15.93
C ALA A 48 -12.73 -29.37 -16.34
N LEU A 49 -11.70 -29.94 -16.98
CA LEU A 49 -10.56 -29.20 -17.51
C LEU A 49 -10.97 -28.28 -18.66
N VAL A 50 -11.71 -28.81 -19.65
CA VAL A 50 -12.25 -28.03 -20.77
C VAL A 50 -13.18 -26.94 -20.27
N THR A 51 -14.10 -27.25 -19.34
CA THR A 51 -14.98 -26.25 -18.75
C THR A 51 -14.20 -25.15 -18.01
N ALA A 52 -13.18 -25.50 -17.21
CA ALA A 52 -12.38 -24.50 -16.52
C ALA A 52 -11.58 -23.61 -17.49
N ILE A 53 -11.13 -24.17 -18.61
CA ILE A 53 -10.43 -23.47 -19.69
C ILE A 53 -11.39 -22.51 -20.42
N ASP A 54 -12.56 -23.00 -20.82
CA ASP A 54 -13.60 -22.22 -21.53
C ASP A 54 -14.19 -21.10 -20.65
N GLU A 55 -14.27 -21.32 -19.33
CA GLU A 55 -14.74 -20.30 -18.40
C GLU A 55 -13.70 -19.21 -18.09
N ASN A 56 -12.41 -19.43 -18.39
CA ASN A 56 -11.33 -18.52 -17.98
C ASN A 56 -10.30 -18.25 -19.10
N PRO A 57 -10.72 -17.96 -20.36
CA PRO A 57 -9.82 -17.84 -21.51
C PRO A 57 -8.75 -16.75 -21.31
N GLU A 58 -9.08 -15.67 -20.63
CA GLU A 58 -8.19 -14.52 -20.47
C GLU A 58 -7.08 -14.75 -19.44
N THR A 59 -7.30 -15.66 -18.48
CA THR A 59 -6.25 -16.06 -17.52
C THR A 59 -5.18 -16.87 -18.26
N ILE A 60 -5.60 -17.69 -19.22
CA ILE A 60 -4.73 -18.47 -20.10
C ILE A 60 -3.98 -17.54 -21.05
N THR A 61 -4.66 -16.55 -21.63
CA THR A 61 -4.03 -15.50 -22.45
C THR A 61 -2.99 -14.71 -21.65
N SER A 62 -3.30 -14.37 -20.40
CA SER A 62 -2.36 -13.65 -19.53
C SER A 62 -1.13 -14.47 -19.20
N TRP A 63 -1.30 -15.78 -19.00
CA TRP A 63 -0.20 -16.70 -18.80
C TRP A 63 0.69 -16.80 -20.04
N TRP A 64 0.09 -16.89 -21.24
CA TRP A 64 0.82 -16.89 -22.51
C TRP A 64 1.68 -15.64 -22.71
N VAL A 65 1.17 -14.47 -22.29
CA VAL A 65 1.94 -13.21 -22.31
C VAL A 65 3.24 -13.36 -21.51
N PHE A 66 3.19 -13.94 -20.30
CA PHE A 66 4.37 -14.12 -19.44
C PHE A 66 5.38 -15.12 -19.98
N ASP A 67 4.89 -16.22 -20.56
CA ASP A 67 5.72 -17.23 -21.19
C ASP A 67 6.50 -16.63 -22.37
N THR A 68 5.81 -15.85 -23.21
CA THR A 68 6.37 -15.23 -24.42
C THR A 68 7.41 -14.14 -24.15
N VAL A 69 7.36 -13.50 -22.98
CA VAL A 69 8.35 -12.48 -22.56
C VAL A 69 9.54 -13.06 -21.81
N GLY A 70 9.58 -14.39 -21.60
CA GLY A 70 10.71 -15.09 -20.99
C GLY A 70 10.86 -14.87 -19.49
N GLU A 71 9.77 -14.54 -18.79
CA GLU A 71 9.76 -14.26 -17.33
C GLU A 71 9.53 -15.54 -16.49
N ASP A 72 9.89 -16.73 -17.01
CA ASP A 72 9.61 -18.04 -16.42
C ASP A 72 8.16 -18.14 -15.90
N ALA A 73 7.21 -18.32 -16.83
CA ALA A 73 5.77 -18.42 -16.55
C ALA A 73 5.37 -19.55 -15.55
N LEU A 74 6.35 -20.41 -15.18
CA LEU A 74 6.27 -21.41 -14.12
C LEU A 74 6.21 -20.81 -12.70
N ARG A 75 6.60 -19.54 -12.49
CA ARG A 75 6.48 -18.89 -11.18
C ARG A 75 5.11 -18.24 -11.02
N THR A 76 4.06 -19.06 -10.94
CA THR A 76 2.65 -18.63 -11.00
C THR A 76 2.31 -17.55 -9.96
N ASN A 77 2.50 -16.29 -10.31
CA ASN A 77 2.14 -15.15 -9.47
C ASN A 77 0.75 -14.64 -9.87
N LEU A 78 -0.22 -14.95 -9.02
CA LEU A 78 -1.65 -14.77 -9.31
C LEU A 78 -2.04 -13.32 -9.46
N GLU A 79 -1.37 -12.46 -8.70
CA GLU A 79 -1.59 -11.03 -8.75
C GLU A 79 -1.12 -10.47 -10.10
N GLU A 80 -0.13 -11.11 -10.73
CA GLU A 80 0.43 -10.68 -12.00
C GLU A 80 -0.43 -11.12 -13.16
N LEU A 81 -0.88 -12.37 -13.15
CA LEU A 81 -1.87 -12.89 -14.11
C LEU A 81 -3.17 -12.08 -14.05
N SER A 82 -3.71 -11.86 -12.84
CA SER A 82 -4.93 -11.05 -12.68
C SER A 82 -4.72 -9.61 -13.18
N PHE A 83 -3.52 -9.06 -13.03
CA PHE A 83 -3.23 -7.70 -13.48
C PHE A 83 -3.20 -7.58 -15.01
N VAL A 84 -2.58 -8.55 -15.70
CA VAL A 84 -2.56 -8.64 -17.17
C VAL A 84 -3.97 -8.89 -17.70
N THR A 85 -4.73 -9.81 -17.09
CA THR A 85 -6.13 -10.09 -17.44
C THR A 85 -6.99 -8.83 -17.36
N THR A 86 -6.80 -8.03 -16.31
CA THR A 86 -7.53 -6.76 -16.14
C THR A 86 -7.17 -5.78 -17.25
N HIS A 87 -5.92 -5.73 -17.70
CA HIS A 87 -5.49 -4.81 -18.76
C HIS A 87 -5.96 -5.23 -20.15
N LEU A 88 -6.01 -6.54 -20.43
CA LEU A 88 -6.66 -7.08 -21.63
C LEU A 88 -8.13 -6.63 -21.70
N LYS A 89 -8.86 -6.78 -20.58
CA LYS A 89 -10.29 -6.39 -20.48
C LYS A 89 -10.53 -4.89 -20.58
N THR A 90 -9.83 -4.10 -19.76
CA THR A 90 -10.18 -2.69 -19.53
C THR A 90 -9.70 -1.75 -20.64
N LYS A 91 -8.79 -2.20 -21.50
CA LYS A 91 -8.20 -1.39 -22.58
C LYS A 91 -8.44 -1.94 -23.98
N ASN A 92 -9.17 -3.06 -24.13
CA ASN A 92 -9.46 -3.73 -25.39
C ASN A 92 -8.19 -3.98 -26.24
N LYS A 93 -7.11 -4.41 -25.59
CA LYS A 93 -5.82 -4.69 -26.24
C LYS A 93 -5.69 -6.19 -26.51
N THR A 94 -5.04 -6.55 -27.60
CA THR A 94 -4.68 -7.96 -27.86
C THR A 94 -3.48 -8.37 -27.02
N ALA A 95 -3.25 -9.68 -26.91
CA ALA A 95 -2.17 -10.23 -26.10
C ALA A 95 -0.78 -9.86 -26.66
N GLU A 96 -0.65 -9.83 -27.98
CA GLU A 96 0.56 -9.47 -28.71
C GLU A 96 0.99 -8.04 -28.39
N VAL A 97 0.04 -7.09 -28.34
CA VAL A 97 0.31 -5.70 -27.96
C VAL A 97 0.87 -5.61 -26.54
N ILE A 98 0.34 -6.42 -25.60
CA ILE A 98 0.86 -6.43 -24.22
C ILE A 98 2.26 -7.04 -24.15
N VAL A 99 2.54 -8.10 -24.91
CA VAL A 99 3.87 -8.70 -25.02
C VAL A 99 4.89 -7.66 -25.49
N ASP A 100 4.57 -6.92 -26.56
CA ASP A 100 5.45 -5.90 -27.11
C ASP A 100 5.69 -4.77 -26.11
N GLU A 101 4.64 -4.30 -25.42
CA GLU A 101 4.79 -3.29 -24.38
C GLU A 101 5.67 -3.78 -23.22
N ILE A 102 5.57 -5.06 -22.83
CA ILE A 102 6.41 -5.65 -21.79
C ILE A 102 7.88 -5.72 -22.22
N LYS A 103 8.14 -6.18 -23.43
CA LYS A 103 9.50 -6.25 -23.98
C LYS A 103 10.12 -4.86 -24.13
N ASN A 104 9.36 -3.91 -24.67
CA ASN A 104 9.80 -2.52 -24.83
C ASN A 104 10.05 -1.80 -23.49
N ALA A 105 9.34 -2.19 -22.43
CA ALA A 105 9.60 -1.70 -21.09
C ALA A 105 10.81 -2.36 -20.41
N GLY A 106 11.41 -3.39 -21.01
CA GLY A 106 12.49 -4.17 -20.42
C GLY A 106 12.03 -5.06 -19.26
N GLY A 107 10.87 -5.73 -19.41
CA GLY A 107 10.37 -6.73 -18.46
C GLY A 107 9.03 -6.37 -17.81
N TYR A 108 8.33 -7.37 -17.27
CA TYR A 108 6.96 -7.20 -16.76
C TYR A 108 6.88 -6.17 -15.63
N VAL A 109 7.85 -6.19 -14.72
CA VAL A 109 7.89 -5.27 -13.58
C VAL A 109 7.91 -3.82 -14.06
N ASN A 110 8.70 -3.51 -15.09
CA ASN A 110 8.81 -2.16 -15.63
C ASN A 110 7.53 -1.77 -16.38
N TRP A 111 7.00 -2.68 -17.20
CA TRP A 111 5.74 -2.47 -17.90
C TRP A 111 4.56 -2.23 -16.94
N LYS A 112 4.41 -3.07 -15.91
CA LYS A 112 3.41 -2.89 -14.85
C LYS A 112 3.51 -1.51 -14.23
N ASN A 113 4.72 -0.99 -14.01
CA ASN A 113 4.92 0.36 -13.50
C ASN A 113 4.51 1.42 -14.51
N LEU A 114 4.82 1.23 -15.81
CA LEU A 114 4.48 2.16 -16.89
C LEU A 114 2.97 2.21 -17.14
N VAL A 115 2.29 1.07 -17.20
CA VAL A 115 0.84 1.02 -17.49
C VAL A 115 0.03 1.47 -16.28
N LYS A 116 0.55 1.24 -15.06
CA LYS A 116 0.01 1.90 -13.88
C LYS A 116 0.20 3.42 -13.88
N LYS A 117 0.98 4.05 -14.79
CA LYS A 117 1.14 5.53 -14.85
C LYS A 117 -0.13 6.30 -15.24
N GLY A 118 -1.28 5.65 -15.42
CA GLY A 118 -2.61 6.30 -15.37
C GLY A 118 -3.16 6.53 -13.95
N ALA A 119 -2.50 5.98 -12.92
CA ALA A 119 -2.74 6.22 -11.51
C ALA A 119 -1.40 6.56 -10.84
N LYS A 120 -1.30 7.69 -10.14
CA LYS A 120 -0.07 8.09 -9.45
C LYS A 120 0.31 7.05 -8.38
N VAL A 121 1.27 6.18 -8.71
CA VAL A 121 1.94 5.26 -7.78
C VAL A 121 3.40 5.71 -7.66
N PHE A 122 3.79 6.13 -6.45
CA PHE A 122 5.12 6.63 -6.13
C PHE A 122 6.03 5.47 -5.71
N LYS A 123 7.20 5.28 -6.35
CA LYS A 123 8.15 4.23 -5.95
C LYS A 123 9.22 4.72 -4.97
N THR A 124 9.45 3.82 -4.00
CA THR A 124 10.64 3.58 -3.16
C THR A 124 10.96 4.58 -2.04
N PHE A 125 10.36 4.33 -0.87
CA PHE A 125 10.97 4.69 0.42
C PHE A 125 12.02 3.63 0.75
N SER A 126 13.31 3.97 0.69
CA SER A 126 14.43 3.06 0.99
C SER A 126 14.58 2.72 2.48
N LYS A 127 13.69 3.23 3.35
CA LYS A 127 13.49 2.78 4.74
C LYS A 127 11.99 2.82 5.07
N PRO A 128 11.47 1.86 5.86
CA PRO A 128 10.03 1.66 6.05
C PRO A 128 9.34 2.93 6.54
N ILE A 129 8.28 3.34 5.84
CA ILE A 129 7.12 3.98 6.48
C ILE A 129 6.58 2.92 7.43
N GLU A 130 6.25 3.22 8.69
CA GLU A 130 5.94 2.13 9.65
C GLU A 130 4.61 1.41 9.37
N PHE A 131 3.90 1.81 8.31
CA PHE A 131 2.88 1.01 7.62
C PHE A 131 3.38 0.59 6.23
N GLY A 132 3.07 -0.66 5.84
CA GLY A 132 3.47 -1.19 4.53
C GLY A 132 2.71 -0.54 3.36
N GLY A 133 3.43 -0.33 2.24
CA GLY A 133 2.84 0.02 0.95
C GLY A 133 2.81 1.51 0.61
N ASP A 134 2.20 1.83 -0.54
CA ASP A 134 2.20 3.17 -1.12
C ASP A 134 1.17 4.10 -0.45
N ILE A 135 1.47 5.40 -0.43
CA ILE A 135 0.51 6.43 -0.03
C ILE A 135 -0.47 6.68 -1.18
N VAL A 136 -1.69 6.20 -1.01
CA VAL A 136 -2.79 6.36 -1.97
C VAL A 136 -3.60 7.58 -1.59
N LYS A 137 -3.72 8.53 -2.51
CA LYS A 137 -4.68 9.63 -2.44
C LYS A 137 -5.87 9.27 -3.34
N ASN A 138 -7.07 9.20 -2.79
CA ASN A 138 -8.27 9.01 -3.61
C ASN A 138 -8.60 10.27 -4.41
N ALA A 139 -9.10 10.10 -5.63
CA ALA A 139 -9.52 11.21 -6.47
C ALA A 139 -10.60 12.06 -5.78
N GLY A 140 -10.47 13.39 -5.86
CA GLY A 140 -11.42 14.33 -5.24
C GLY A 140 -11.33 14.46 -3.71
N LYS A 141 -10.46 13.70 -3.04
CA LYS A 141 -10.24 13.80 -1.59
C LYS A 141 -8.92 14.47 -1.27
N LYS A 142 -8.89 15.26 -0.19
CA LYS A 142 -7.63 15.72 0.40
C LYS A 142 -6.93 14.55 1.08
N LEU A 143 -5.60 14.54 1.03
CA LEU A 143 -4.76 13.60 1.77
C LEU A 143 -4.31 14.26 3.08
N ASN A 144 -4.88 13.84 4.20
CA ASN A 144 -4.58 14.34 5.54
C ASN A 144 -3.52 13.42 6.19
N ILE A 145 -2.28 13.90 6.30
CA ILE A 145 -1.13 13.11 6.76
C ILE A 145 -0.89 13.35 8.25
N ILE A 146 -0.95 12.28 9.02
CA ILE A 146 -0.75 12.27 10.47
C ILE A 146 0.47 11.39 10.79
N GLY A 147 1.31 11.82 11.72
CA GLY A 147 2.41 10.99 12.20
C GLY A 147 3.52 11.76 12.91
N ARG A 148 4.55 11.03 13.33
CA ARG A 148 5.68 11.59 14.07
C ARG A 148 6.69 12.35 13.21
N VAL A 149 7.39 13.26 13.88
CA VAL A 149 8.66 13.81 13.40
C VAL A 149 9.72 12.71 13.49
N ASN A 150 10.01 12.09 12.35
CA ASN A 150 11.21 11.32 12.06
C ASN A 150 11.63 10.33 13.18
N PRO A 151 10.77 9.33 13.54
CA PRO A 151 11.19 8.27 14.45
C PRO A 151 12.46 7.58 13.92
N SER A 152 13.30 7.06 14.82
CA SER A 152 14.65 6.59 14.50
C SER A 152 14.68 5.70 13.25
N GLY A 153 15.32 6.20 12.18
CA GLY A 153 15.48 5.49 10.91
C GLY A 153 14.34 5.61 9.88
N SER A 154 13.20 6.27 10.19
CA SER A 154 12.09 6.47 9.26
C SER A 154 12.01 7.90 8.70
N MET A 155 11.03 8.18 7.84
CA MET A 155 10.76 9.52 7.32
C MET A 155 9.70 10.24 8.16
N GLY A 156 10.00 11.43 8.67
CA GLY A 156 9.01 12.25 9.38
C GLY A 156 7.93 12.89 8.49
N THR A 157 6.79 13.25 9.10
CA THR A 157 5.60 13.82 8.43
C THR A 157 5.92 15.00 7.52
N LYS A 158 6.72 15.98 7.97
CA LYS A 158 7.10 17.15 7.14
C LYS A 158 7.96 16.77 5.94
N ARG A 159 8.87 15.80 6.12
CA ARG A 159 9.75 15.34 5.04
C ARG A 159 8.95 14.61 3.97
N LEU A 160 7.97 13.80 4.37
CA LEU A 160 7.04 13.16 3.47
C LEU A 160 6.17 14.18 2.72
N PHE A 161 5.58 15.15 3.44
CA PHE A 161 4.77 16.21 2.84
C PHE A 161 5.55 16.95 1.74
N ASN A 162 6.80 17.31 2.02
CA ASN A 162 7.69 17.96 1.05
C ASN A 162 8.05 17.03 -0.12
N ALA A 163 8.19 15.72 0.12
CA ALA A 163 8.45 14.74 -0.94
C ALA A 163 7.24 14.63 -1.88
N LEU A 164 6.03 14.53 -1.36
CA LEU A 164 4.78 14.47 -2.13
C LEU A 164 4.59 15.75 -2.97
N LYS A 165 4.89 16.92 -2.40
CA LYS A 165 4.89 18.21 -3.13
C LYS A 165 5.86 18.20 -4.31
N ARG A 166 7.11 17.76 -4.10
CA ARG A 166 8.12 17.64 -5.18
C ARG A 166 7.71 16.66 -6.27
N GLN A 167 6.84 15.71 -5.95
CA GLN A 167 6.30 14.74 -6.90
C GLN A 167 4.99 15.22 -7.57
N GLY A 168 4.64 16.51 -7.41
CA GLY A 168 3.54 17.16 -8.11
C GLY A 168 2.16 16.90 -7.50
N ILE A 169 2.07 16.64 -6.19
CA ILE A 169 0.79 16.79 -5.47
C ILE A 169 0.69 18.24 -5.01
N GLU A 170 -0.41 18.89 -5.41
CA GLU A 170 -0.67 20.28 -5.04
C GLU A 170 -0.83 20.43 -3.52
N GLU A 171 -0.34 21.53 -2.98
CA GLU A 171 -0.40 21.78 -1.54
C GLU A 171 -1.85 21.89 -1.05
N SER A 172 -2.76 22.37 -1.90
CA SER A 172 -4.20 22.43 -1.62
C SER A 172 -4.86 21.05 -1.46
N GLU A 173 -4.22 20.00 -1.98
CA GLU A 173 -4.71 18.61 -1.95
C GLU A 173 -4.20 17.80 -0.75
N MET A 174 -3.34 18.40 0.07
CA MET A 174 -2.75 17.76 1.24
C MET A 174 -2.94 18.61 2.49
N THR A 175 -2.90 17.96 3.66
CA THR A 175 -2.94 18.65 4.94
C THR A 175 -2.05 17.92 5.93
N GLY A 176 -1.39 18.67 6.81
CA GLY A 176 -0.62 18.14 7.92
C GLY A 176 -0.32 19.21 8.95
N LEU A 177 -0.17 18.82 10.22
CA LEU A 177 0.16 19.73 11.29
C LEU A 177 1.68 19.93 11.38
N PHE A 178 2.13 21.14 11.07
CA PHE A 178 3.55 21.52 11.13
C PHE A 178 3.82 22.71 12.06
N LYS A 179 2.84 23.08 12.89
CA LYS A 179 2.97 24.19 13.82
C LYS A 179 3.83 23.76 15.02
N PRO A 180 4.98 24.40 15.30
CA PRO A 180 5.77 24.06 16.47
C PRO A 180 5.03 24.46 17.76
N MET A 181 5.51 23.93 18.89
CA MET A 181 5.09 24.42 20.20
C MET A 181 5.40 25.94 20.31
N PRO A 182 4.45 26.78 20.74
CA PRO A 182 4.74 28.19 20.98
C PRO A 182 5.83 28.39 22.03
N THR A 183 6.75 29.32 21.77
CA THR A 183 7.95 29.52 22.58
C THR A 183 7.64 30.10 23.96
N GLU A 184 6.56 30.86 24.08
CA GLU A 184 6.07 31.45 25.32
C GLU A 184 5.55 30.40 26.32
N TRP A 185 5.38 29.14 25.89
CA TRP A 185 4.99 28.03 26.79
C TRP A 185 6.19 27.29 27.40
N VAL A 186 7.42 27.76 27.13
CA VAL A 186 8.65 27.08 27.56
C VAL A 186 8.75 26.88 29.07
N ASP A 187 8.12 27.73 29.88
CA ASP A 187 8.15 27.64 31.35
C ASP A 187 7.03 26.79 31.95
N MET A 188 6.02 26.39 31.15
CA MET A 188 4.93 25.54 31.62
C MET A 188 5.43 24.13 31.95
N LYS A 189 4.79 23.41 32.88
CA LYS A 189 5.06 21.98 33.06
C LYS A 189 4.84 21.24 31.74
N VAL A 190 5.64 20.21 31.47
CA VAL A 190 5.60 19.45 30.22
C VAL A 190 4.21 18.87 29.95
N ILE A 191 3.54 18.34 30.97
CA ILE A 191 2.18 17.79 30.83
C ILE A 191 1.14 18.88 30.53
N ASP A 192 1.25 20.04 31.19
CA ASP A 192 0.33 21.17 30.98
C ASP A 192 0.52 21.75 29.58
N MET A 193 1.77 21.91 29.15
CA MET A 193 2.15 22.34 27.81
C MET A 193 1.61 21.39 26.73
N ASN A 194 1.81 20.08 26.89
CA ASN A 194 1.27 19.08 25.95
C ASN A 194 -0.26 19.10 25.92
N THR A 195 -0.91 19.24 27.08
CA THR A 195 -2.37 19.30 27.19
C THR A 195 -2.92 20.56 26.50
N LYS A 196 -2.26 21.70 26.71
CA LYS A 196 -2.62 22.97 26.07
C LYS A 196 -2.45 22.89 24.56
N TYR A 197 -1.31 22.39 24.09
CA TYR A 197 -1.06 22.19 22.65
C TYR A 197 -2.10 21.27 22.02
N TRP A 198 -2.44 20.16 22.69
CA TRP A 198 -3.48 19.27 22.23
C TRP A 198 -4.83 19.99 22.07
N LYS A 199 -5.28 20.72 23.10
CA LYS A 199 -6.58 21.40 23.10
C LYS A 199 -6.67 22.55 22.11
N GLU A 200 -5.62 23.35 21.98
CA GLU A 200 -5.66 24.62 21.24
C GLU A 200 -5.16 24.50 19.81
N ILE A 201 -4.41 23.45 19.48
CA ILE A 201 -3.77 23.30 18.16
C ILE A 201 -4.08 21.95 17.54
N ASN A 202 -3.79 20.85 18.24
CA ASN A 202 -3.83 19.53 17.63
C ASN A 202 -5.25 19.01 17.40
N ALA A 203 -6.12 19.04 18.42
CA ALA A 203 -7.50 18.59 18.30
C ALA A 203 -8.30 19.44 17.29
N PRO A 204 -8.22 20.80 17.29
CA PRO A 204 -8.86 21.61 16.25
C PRO A 204 -8.39 21.24 14.84
N HIS A 205 -7.09 20.99 14.64
CA HIS A 205 -6.59 20.52 13.35
C HIS A 205 -7.20 19.18 12.93
N ILE A 206 -7.34 18.23 13.86
CA ILE A 206 -7.99 16.94 13.56
C ILE A 206 -9.47 17.12 13.27
N ASP A 207 -10.15 18.04 13.96
CA ASP A 207 -11.56 18.36 13.67
C ASP A 207 -11.72 18.95 12.26
N ASP A 208 -10.83 19.85 11.83
CA ASP A 208 -10.80 20.36 10.44
C ASP A 208 -10.53 19.25 9.41
N VAL A 209 -9.62 18.33 9.74
CA VAL A 209 -9.30 17.14 8.93
C VAL A 209 -10.51 16.22 8.80
N ILE A 210 -11.30 16.04 9.86
CA ILE A 210 -12.55 15.26 9.82
C ILE A 210 -13.60 15.99 8.98
N ALA A 211 -13.77 17.30 9.20
CA ALA A 211 -14.77 18.12 8.52
C ALA A 211 -14.52 18.20 7.01
N ASN A 212 -13.26 18.15 6.57
CA ASN A 212 -12.91 18.21 5.15
C ASN A 212 -13.19 16.91 4.37
N GLY A 213 -13.54 15.80 5.05
CA GLY A 213 -13.92 14.53 4.42
C GLY A 213 -12.81 13.81 3.65
N GLY A 214 -11.56 14.30 3.77
CA GLY A 214 -10.39 13.72 3.11
C GLY A 214 -9.94 12.40 3.72
N ASP A 215 -9.02 11.73 3.03
CA ASP A 215 -8.41 10.49 3.54
C ASP A 215 -7.45 10.83 4.69
N ILE A 216 -7.69 10.27 5.86
CA ILE A 216 -6.85 10.45 7.04
C ILE A 216 -5.87 9.30 7.13
N ARG A 217 -4.57 9.58 7.08
CA ARG A 217 -3.54 8.55 7.02
C ARG A 217 -2.45 8.75 8.06
N PHE A 218 -2.26 7.74 8.89
CA PHE A 218 -1.06 7.60 9.69
C PHE A 218 0.09 7.07 8.84
N ILE A 219 1.26 7.71 8.97
CA ILE A 219 2.50 7.27 8.31
C ILE A 219 3.34 6.37 9.22
N HIS A 220 2.89 6.19 10.45
CA HIS A 220 3.58 5.52 11.53
C HIS A 220 2.55 4.76 12.37
N ASP A 221 2.76 3.49 12.72
CA ASP A 221 1.73 2.70 13.43
C ASP A 221 1.55 3.18 14.88
N PRO A 222 0.41 3.84 15.22
CA PRO A 222 0.17 4.36 16.57
C PRO A 222 -0.14 3.27 17.59
N ARG A 223 -0.34 2.02 17.16
CA ARG A 223 -0.54 0.86 18.05
C ARG A 223 0.77 0.37 18.66
N LEU A 224 1.92 0.74 18.08
CA LEU A 224 3.23 0.35 18.60
C LEU A 224 3.62 1.20 19.81
N VAL A 225 4.09 0.57 20.89
CA VAL A 225 4.47 1.27 22.14
C VAL A 225 5.49 2.38 21.90
N ARG A 226 6.50 2.12 21.06
CA ARG A 226 7.55 3.10 20.68
C ARG A 226 7.01 4.39 20.07
N ASN A 227 5.78 4.31 19.56
CA ASN A 227 5.08 5.36 18.85
C ASN A 227 4.04 6.05 19.70
N GLN A 228 3.60 5.41 20.78
CA GLN A 228 2.69 5.97 21.76
C GLN A 228 3.40 6.91 22.73
N TYR A 229 4.68 6.66 23.01
CA TYR A 229 5.44 7.41 24.00
C TYR A 229 6.82 7.83 23.50
N ASN A 230 7.22 9.05 23.86
CA ASN A 230 8.63 9.43 23.91
C ASN A 230 9.17 9.02 25.28
N LEU A 231 10.14 8.11 25.32
CA LEU A 231 10.81 7.73 26.56
C LEU A 231 11.86 8.79 26.90
N VAL A 232 11.85 9.27 28.14
CA VAL A 232 12.78 10.33 28.58
C VAL A 232 14.22 9.81 28.58
N ASN A 233 14.42 8.53 28.90
CA ASN A 233 15.73 7.89 28.89
C ASN A 233 16.36 7.80 27.48
N ASP A 234 15.53 7.71 26.43
CA ASP A 234 15.99 7.64 25.04
C ASP A 234 16.39 9.02 24.47
N MET A 235 16.07 10.10 25.19
CA MET A 235 16.47 11.45 24.78
C MET A 235 17.98 11.64 25.01
N SER A 236 18.62 12.39 24.11
CA SER A 236 20.01 12.81 24.26
C SER A 236 20.22 13.59 25.56
N ASP A 237 21.29 13.31 26.30
CA ASP A 237 21.68 14.07 27.49
C ASP A 237 22.01 15.53 27.19
N LYS A 238 22.30 15.84 25.93
CA LYS A 238 22.52 17.22 25.47
C LYS A 238 21.20 18.00 25.24
N ASN A 239 20.03 17.35 25.34
CA ASN A 239 18.75 17.99 25.13
C ASN A 239 18.24 18.63 26.44
N PRO A 240 18.13 19.98 26.55
CA PRO A 240 17.65 20.65 27.75
C PRO A 240 16.24 20.20 28.17
N PHE A 241 15.43 19.76 27.20
CA PHE A 241 14.10 19.21 27.46
C PHE A 241 14.14 17.94 28.33
N LYS A 242 15.18 17.10 28.20
CA LYS A 242 15.37 15.90 29.03
C LYS A 242 15.51 16.26 30.49
N ALA A 243 16.35 17.25 30.81
CA ALA A 243 16.57 17.72 32.17
C ALA A 243 15.28 18.25 32.81
N LYS A 244 14.48 18.99 32.04
CA LYS A 244 13.15 19.45 32.48
C LYS A 244 12.22 18.27 32.80
N CYS A 245 12.15 17.28 31.93
CA CYS A 245 11.32 16.09 32.15
C CYS A 245 11.72 15.35 33.43
N ILE A 246 13.02 15.16 33.66
CA ILE A 246 13.55 14.51 34.87
C ILE A 246 13.20 15.32 36.12
N LYS A 247 13.38 16.65 36.08
CA LYS A 247 13.03 17.56 37.18
C LYS A 247 11.54 17.49 37.55
N GLU A 248 10.68 17.30 36.55
CA GLU A 248 9.24 17.13 36.73
C GLU A 248 8.81 15.69 37.06
N GLY A 249 9.77 14.75 37.22
CA GLY A 249 9.50 13.35 37.58
C GLY A 249 8.95 12.49 36.43
N LEU A 250 9.15 12.91 35.18
CA LEU A 250 8.62 12.23 34.00
C LEU A 250 9.59 11.16 33.49
N THR A 251 9.08 9.96 33.26
CA THR A 251 9.82 8.83 32.64
C THR A 251 9.43 8.61 31.18
N LYS A 252 8.22 9.01 30.80
CA LYS A 252 7.69 8.94 29.43
C LYS A 252 6.66 10.05 29.19
N ILE A 253 6.53 10.45 27.93
CA ILE A 253 5.60 11.50 27.49
C ILE A 253 4.75 10.92 26.36
N LYS A 254 3.42 10.99 26.48
CA LYS A 254 2.52 10.54 25.42
C LYS A 254 2.75 11.37 24.15
N THR A 255 2.85 10.72 23.00
CA THR A 255 3.04 11.41 21.72
C THR A 255 1.72 12.01 21.24
N PHE A 256 1.79 13.11 20.48
CA PHE A 256 0.62 13.65 19.79
C PHE A 256 0.01 12.61 18.85
N MET A 257 0.82 11.78 18.20
CA MET A 257 0.32 10.67 17.36
C MET A 257 -0.56 9.68 18.12
N SER A 258 -0.20 9.34 19.37
CA SER A 258 -1.05 8.51 20.22
C SER A 258 -2.38 9.19 20.51
N MET A 259 -2.33 10.49 20.81
CA MET A 259 -3.53 11.28 21.13
C MET A 259 -4.43 11.44 19.91
N GLU A 260 -3.86 11.67 18.73
CA GLU A 260 -4.56 11.73 17.43
C GLU A 260 -5.28 10.43 17.14
N TYR A 261 -4.61 9.29 17.36
CA TYR A 261 -5.19 7.97 17.18
C TYR A 261 -6.37 7.74 18.13
N ASP A 262 -6.16 7.96 19.43
CA ASP A 262 -7.21 7.78 20.45
C ASP A 262 -8.42 8.69 20.17
N TYR A 263 -8.18 9.92 19.73
CA TYR A 263 -9.23 10.87 19.39
C TYR A 263 -10.03 10.42 18.18
N LEU A 264 -9.38 10.00 17.08
CA LEU A 264 -10.07 9.48 15.90
C LEU A 264 -10.87 8.21 16.21
N VAL A 265 -10.32 7.30 17.02
CA VAL A 265 -11.04 6.12 17.52
C VAL A 265 -12.28 6.53 18.31
N SER A 266 -12.17 7.53 19.18
CA SER A 266 -13.34 8.07 19.92
C SER A 266 -14.42 8.67 19.02
N LYS A 267 -14.07 9.07 17.79
CA LYS A 267 -15.00 9.58 16.77
C LYS A 267 -15.53 8.48 15.83
N GLY A 268 -15.24 7.21 16.12
CA GLY A 268 -15.73 6.04 15.36
C GLY A 268 -14.85 5.60 14.19
N TYR A 269 -13.60 6.10 14.10
CA TYR A 269 -12.68 5.66 13.07
C TYR A 269 -11.97 4.35 13.48
N THR A 270 -11.65 3.53 12.48
CA THR A 270 -10.86 2.31 12.58
C THR A 270 -9.61 2.46 11.72
N LEU A 271 -8.46 2.06 12.27
CA LEU A 271 -7.18 2.04 11.58
C LEU A 271 -7.01 0.74 10.79
N LEU A 272 -6.72 0.84 9.50
CA LEU A 272 -6.36 -0.27 8.62
C LEU A 272 -4.85 -0.51 8.60
N ASP A 273 -4.43 -1.70 8.18
CA ASP A 273 -3.00 -2.09 8.15
C ASP A 273 -2.15 -1.32 7.12
N ASN A 274 -2.79 -0.53 6.25
CA ASN A 274 -2.11 0.39 5.33
C ASN A 274 -1.97 1.82 5.90
N GLY A 275 -2.37 2.05 7.15
CA GLY A 275 -2.32 3.35 7.82
C GLY A 275 -3.54 4.24 7.58
N LEU A 276 -4.52 3.82 6.77
CA LEU A 276 -5.74 4.59 6.52
C LEU A 276 -6.72 4.49 7.70
N MET A 277 -7.27 5.62 8.12
CA MET A 277 -8.38 5.70 9.07
C MET A 277 -9.70 5.73 8.32
N VAL A 278 -10.58 4.77 8.60
CA VAL A 278 -11.92 4.68 7.99
C VAL A 278 -12.99 4.77 9.05
N LYS A 279 -14.03 5.55 8.79
CA LYS A 279 -15.22 5.60 9.65
C LYS A 279 -16.18 4.50 9.18
N LYS A 280 -16.60 3.63 10.10
CA LYS A 280 -17.63 2.61 9.82
C LYS A 280 -19.01 3.22 9.78
#